data_AF-A0AA97KP17-F1
#
_entry.id   AF-A0AA97KP17-F1
#
_cell.length_a   1.000
_cell.length_b   1.000
_cell.length_c   1.000
_cell.angle_alpha   90.00
_cell.angle_beta   90.00
_cell.angle_gamma   90.00
#
_symmetry.space_group_name_H-M   'P 1'
#
loop_
_entity.id
_entity.type
_entity.pdbx_description
1 polymer ?
#
loop_
_entity_poly.entity_id
_entity_poly.type
_entity_poly.pdbx_seq_one_letter_code
_entity_poly.pdbx_strand_id
1 'polypeptide(L)'
;MAASAAPLLLLGPAASGRSALLFRAALAAASSSPDRVLFLAPRPFQRLPGGGEAGAAPGALQVRRGLSLRGCHLQRIQFLYPTSLQELLQLLASLHDILPSSPSLMVLDSLEEYLGSCPGPHVAAQLAALLLDTAHHFGQKRSLERAGCQLIVSMKFPGEAGDGAEQLSAIQRYFQAQCWLQLETQENRNSDGQGVAKLVRAHLSQPGTEDQEWMLIFEPREEMKISPVPCKSDSGTSSGSNKPPAAEVHHTLFWTSSGP
;
A
#
# COMPACT_ATOMS: atom_id res chain seq x y z
N MET A 1 -2.14 -22.59 -10.23
CA MET A 1 -2.13 -22.10 -8.83
C MET A 1 -2.37 -20.60 -8.87
N ALA A 2 -3.32 -20.07 -8.11
CA ALA A 2 -3.43 -18.63 -7.95
C ALA A 2 -2.24 -18.13 -7.12
N ALA A 3 -1.47 -17.16 -7.62
CA ALA A 3 -0.38 -16.58 -6.85
C ALA A 3 -0.97 -15.87 -5.61
N SER A 4 -0.56 -16.29 -4.42
CA SER A 4 -0.83 -15.53 -3.21
C SER A 4 -0.10 -14.19 -3.32
N ALA A 5 -0.82 -13.07 -3.29
CA ALA A 5 -0.19 -11.76 -3.35
C ALA A 5 0.81 -11.61 -2.21
N ALA A 6 2.03 -11.16 -2.55
CA ALA A 6 3.10 -11.00 -1.58
C ALA A 6 2.73 -10.00 -0.48
N PRO A 7 3.16 -10.20 0.77
CA PRO A 7 2.95 -9.25 1.85
C PRO A 7 3.62 -7.92 1.53
N LEU A 8 2.88 -6.82 1.67
CA LEU A 8 3.27 -5.47 1.25
C LEU A 8 3.61 -4.57 2.45
N LEU A 9 4.78 -3.94 2.41
CA LEU A 9 5.17 -2.88 3.34
C LEU A 9 4.99 -1.50 2.66
N LEU A 10 4.14 -0.65 3.22
CA LEU A 10 3.86 0.71 2.76
C LEU A 10 4.66 1.73 3.59
N LEU A 11 5.72 2.26 2.99
CA LEU A 11 6.64 3.23 3.57
C LEU A 11 6.27 4.66 3.16
N GLY A 12 6.45 5.63 4.06
CA GLY A 12 6.19 7.04 3.74
C GLY A 12 6.51 8.00 4.89
N PRO A 13 6.77 9.30 4.63
CA PRO A 13 6.98 10.27 5.68
C PRO A 13 5.69 10.54 6.47
N ALA A 14 5.79 11.31 7.55
CA ALA A 14 4.61 11.77 8.28
C ALA A 14 3.65 12.55 7.34
N ALA A 15 2.34 12.39 7.57
CA ALA A 15 1.28 12.99 6.76
C ALA A 15 1.28 12.66 5.24
N SER A 16 2.04 11.66 4.76
CA SER A 16 2.06 11.22 3.35
C SER A 16 0.75 10.59 2.84
N GLY A 17 -0.25 10.42 3.70
CA GLY A 17 -1.53 9.79 3.33
C GLY A 17 -1.53 8.26 3.40
N ARG A 18 -0.51 7.61 3.99
CA ARG A 18 -0.45 6.15 4.24
C ARG A 18 -1.80 5.59 4.72
N SER A 19 -2.32 6.11 5.83
CA SER A 19 -3.59 5.69 6.44
C SER A 19 -4.78 5.81 5.49
N ALA A 20 -4.83 6.84 4.65
CA ALA A 20 -5.90 7.05 3.68
C ALA A 20 -5.79 6.11 2.47
N LEU A 21 -4.56 5.84 1.99
CA LEU A 21 -4.30 4.83 0.96
C LEU A 21 -4.67 3.42 1.46
N LEU A 22 -4.26 3.07 2.68
CA LEU A 22 -4.63 1.81 3.34
C LEU A 22 -6.15 1.67 3.51
N PHE A 23 -6.82 2.72 3.98
CA PHE A 23 -8.28 2.71 4.13
C PHE A 23 -8.99 2.48 2.78
N ARG A 24 -8.46 3.06 1.69
CA ARG A 24 -8.98 2.81 0.33
C ARG A 24 -8.68 1.40 -0.17
N ALA A 25 -7.52 0.83 0.15
CA ALA A 25 -7.22 -0.57 -0.15
C ALA A 25 -8.20 -1.51 0.57
N ALA A 26 -8.49 -1.23 1.85
CA ALA A 26 -9.48 -1.97 2.63
C ALA A 26 -10.91 -1.84 2.06
N LEU A 27 -11.32 -0.63 1.64
CA LEU A 27 -12.58 -0.41 0.95
C LEU A 27 -12.65 -1.17 -0.39
N ALA A 28 -11.58 -1.16 -1.18
CA ALA A 28 -11.52 -1.88 -2.45
C ALA A 28 -11.66 -3.40 -2.24
N ALA A 29 -10.95 -3.98 -1.26
CA ALA A 29 -11.04 -5.39 -0.91
C ALA A 29 -12.43 -5.80 -0.37
N ALA A 30 -13.07 -4.94 0.42
CA ALA A 30 -14.45 -5.13 0.89
C ALA A 30 -15.51 -4.96 -0.23
N SER A 31 -15.15 -4.29 -1.31
CA SER A 31 -16.01 -4.08 -2.48
C SER A 31 -15.89 -5.20 -3.51
N SER A 32 -14.68 -5.72 -3.72
CA SER A 32 -14.39 -6.78 -4.70
C SER A 32 -14.68 -8.20 -4.20
N SER A 33 -14.66 -8.44 -2.89
CA SER A 33 -14.81 -9.78 -2.30
C SER A 33 -16.02 -9.89 -1.36
N PRO A 34 -16.61 -11.10 -1.22
CA PRO A 34 -17.66 -11.33 -0.22
C PRO A 34 -17.12 -11.39 1.22
N ASP A 35 -15.79 -11.43 1.38
CA ASP A 35 -15.12 -11.70 2.64
C ASP A 35 -14.98 -10.45 3.52
N ARG A 36 -14.51 -10.65 4.76
CA ARG A 36 -14.20 -9.55 5.68
C ARG A 36 -12.79 -9.02 5.45
N VAL A 37 -12.59 -7.76 5.81
CA VAL A 37 -11.28 -7.10 5.86
C VAL A 37 -10.99 -6.76 7.31
N LEU A 38 -9.80 -7.07 7.81
CA LEU A 38 -9.35 -6.68 9.14
C LEU A 38 -8.50 -5.41 9.02
N PHE A 39 -8.83 -4.39 9.80
CA PHE A 39 -8.07 -3.14 9.86
C PHE A 39 -7.60 -2.88 11.29
N LEU A 40 -6.29 -2.90 11.49
CA LEU A 40 -5.61 -2.65 12.77
C LEU A 40 -4.94 -1.27 12.71
N ALA A 41 -5.13 -0.43 13.73
CA ALA A 41 -4.45 0.85 13.86
C ALA A 41 -4.31 1.25 15.34
N PRO A 42 -3.28 2.01 15.74
CA PRO A 42 -3.12 2.42 17.14
C PRO A 42 -4.20 3.41 17.62
N ARG A 43 -4.90 4.07 16.68
CA ARG A 43 -5.90 5.12 16.95
C ARG A 43 -7.04 5.05 15.94
N PRO A 44 -8.27 5.45 16.32
CA PRO A 44 -9.38 5.59 15.38
C PRO A 44 -9.16 6.74 14.39
N PHE A 45 -9.67 6.56 13.17
CA PHE A 45 -9.69 7.60 12.15
C PHE A 45 -10.48 8.83 12.63
N GLN A 46 -9.81 9.99 12.67
CA GLN A 46 -10.47 11.26 13.02
C GLN A 46 -11.31 11.82 11.87
N ARG A 47 -11.03 11.42 10.63
CA ARG A 47 -11.81 11.72 9.42
C ARG A 47 -11.79 10.50 8.50
N LEU A 48 -12.92 10.22 7.85
CA LEU A 48 -13.05 9.17 6.83
C LEU A 48 -13.06 9.84 5.46
N PRO A 49 -12.12 9.52 4.55
CA PRO A 49 -12.09 10.11 3.21
C PRO A 49 -13.42 9.95 2.48
N GLY A 50 -14.02 11.06 2.05
CA GLY A 50 -15.32 11.09 1.37
C GLY A 50 -16.53 11.38 2.27
N GLY A 51 -16.32 11.79 3.52
CA GLY A 51 -17.38 12.27 4.43
C GLY A 51 -17.95 13.65 4.06
N GLY A 52 -18.44 13.83 2.84
CA GLY A 52 -19.01 15.09 2.37
C GLY A 52 -20.36 15.41 3.01
N GLU A 53 -20.36 16.03 4.20
CA GLU A 53 -21.60 16.61 4.76
C GLU A 53 -22.02 17.86 3.96
N ALA A 54 -23.19 17.78 3.34
CA ALA A 54 -23.91 18.95 2.86
C ALA A 54 -24.40 19.78 4.07
N GLY A 55 -23.57 20.74 4.48
CA GLY A 55 -23.97 21.90 5.30
C GLY A 55 -24.62 21.62 6.66
N ALA A 56 -23.81 21.34 7.69
CA ALA A 56 -24.20 21.51 9.09
C ALA A 56 -23.05 22.09 9.92
N ALA A 57 -23.40 22.78 11.01
CA ALA A 57 -22.53 23.64 11.81
C ALA A 57 -21.49 22.88 12.68
N PRO A 58 -20.40 23.53 13.13
CA PRO A 58 -19.32 22.86 13.84
C PRO A 58 -19.66 22.58 15.31
N GLY A 59 -19.26 21.41 15.82
CA GLY A 59 -19.29 21.13 17.26
C GLY A 59 -19.97 19.82 17.71
N ALA A 60 -19.76 18.71 17.00
CA ALA A 60 -20.13 17.38 17.52
C ALA A 60 -19.16 16.28 17.07
N LEU A 61 -18.07 16.12 17.82
CA LEU A 61 -17.25 14.89 17.79
C LEU A 61 -18.05 13.75 18.41
N GLN A 62 -18.95 13.16 17.62
CA GLN A 62 -19.66 11.96 18.00
C GLN A 62 -19.66 11.00 16.83
N VAL A 63 -19.17 9.78 17.08
CA VAL A 63 -19.24 8.65 16.15
C VAL A 63 -20.71 8.44 15.80
N ARG A 64 -21.15 8.99 14.66
CA ARG A 64 -22.54 8.90 14.20
C ARG A 64 -22.83 7.46 13.77
N ARG A 65 -23.25 6.67 14.75
CA ARG A 65 -24.20 5.56 14.57
C ARG A 65 -25.37 6.12 13.75
N GLY A 66 -25.38 5.93 12.43
CA GLY A 66 -26.42 6.50 11.57
C GLY A 66 -26.00 7.14 10.25
N LEU A 67 -24.79 6.87 9.71
CA LEU A 67 -24.74 6.68 8.26
C LEU A 67 -25.77 5.57 7.91
N SER A 68 -26.50 5.71 6.80
CA SER A 68 -27.48 4.69 6.38
C SER A 68 -26.73 3.48 5.80
N LEU A 69 -26.11 2.68 6.66
CA LEU A 69 -25.17 1.62 6.32
C LEU A 69 -25.82 0.38 5.65
N ARG A 70 -27.06 0.48 5.13
CA ARG A 70 -27.88 -0.67 4.67
C ARG A 70 -27.39 -1.34 3.38
N GLY A 71 -26.28 -0.90 2.78
CA GLY A 71 -25.69 -1.54 1.59
C GLY A 71 -24.22 -1.20 1.34
N CYS A 72 -23.50 -0.63 2.31
CA CYS A 72 -22.13 -0.15 2.10
C CYS A 72 -21.07 -1.17 2.54
N HIS A 73 -20.04 -1.34 1.71
CA HIS A 73 -18.91 -2.26 1.92
C HIS A 73 -18.16 -2.05 3.25
N LEU A 74 -18.28 -0.87 3.87
CA LEU A 74 -17.78 -0.57 5.22
C LEU A 74 -18.19 -1.62 6.28
N GLN A 75 -19.38 -2.22 6.19
CA GLN A 75 -19.82 -3.25 7.15
C GLN A 75 -18.99 -4.55 7.13
N ARG A 76 -18.17 -4.74 6.09
CA ARG A 76 -17.25 -5.88 5.97
C ARG A 76 -15.89 -5.60 6.61
N ILE A 77 -15.56 -4.33 6.85
CA ILE A 77 -14.29 -3.92 7.43
C ILE A 77 -14.45 -3.93 8.96
N GLN A 78 -13.69 -4.80 9.61
CA GLN A 78 -13.61 -4.89 11.06
C GLN A 78 -12.42 -4.06 11.53
N PHE A 79 -12.70 -2.93 12.18
CA PHE A 79 -11.68 -2.07 12.76
C PHE A 79 -11.41 -2.47 14.20
N LEU A 80 -10.14 -2.70 14.54
CA LEU A 80 -9.69 -2.96 15.90
C LEU A 80 -8.52 -2.01 16.22
N TYR A 81 -8.50 -1.49 17.44
CA TYR A 81 -7.60 -0.41 17.83
C TYR A 81 -6.74 -0.77 19.05
N PRO A 82 -5.78 -1.71 18.93
CA PRO A 82 -4.83 -1.99 20.00
C PRO A 82 -3.92 -0.77 20.17
N THR A 83 -3.88 -0.21 21.38
CA THR A 83 -3.20 1.05 21.70
C THR A 83 -1.72 0.86 22.09
N SER A 84 -1.32 -0.38 22.37
CA SER A 84 0.05 -0.75 22.75
C SER A 84 0.50 -2.03 22.03
N LEU A 85 1.81 -2.29 22.02
CA LEU A 85 2.36 -3.54 21.47
C LEU A 85 1.79 -4.77 22.20
N GLN A 86 1.65 -4.71 23.53
CA GLN A 86 1.11 -5.82 24.31
C GLN A 86 -0.34 -6.14 23.90
N GLU A 87 -1.19 -5.10 23.73
CA GLU A 87 -2.55 -5.28 23.22
C GLU A 87 -2.57 -5.83 21.80
N LEU A 88 -1.66 -5.39 20.92
CA LEU A 88 -1.54 -5.92 19.56
C LEU A 88 -1.16 -7.40 19.56
N LEU A 89 -0.19 -7.82 20.39
CA LEU A 89 0.23 -9.22 20.51
C LEU A 89 -0.89 -10.11 21.09
N GLN A 90 -1.56 -9.66 22.15
CA GLN A 90 -2.72 -10.35 22.72
C GLN A 90 -3.88 -10.44 21.73
N LEU A 91 -4.11 -9.39 20.94
CA LEU A 91 -5.12 -9.39 19.89
C LEU A 91 -4.77 -10.40 18.80
N LEU A 92 -3.57 -10.33 18.20
CA LEU A 92 -3.12 -11.27 17.17
C LEU A 92 -3.24 -12.73 17.64
N ALA A 93 -2.84 -13.02 18.89
CA ALA A 93 -2.97 -14.34 19.49
C ALA A 93 -4.44 -14.80 19.61
N SER A 94 -5.40 -13.90 19.82
CA SER A 94 -6.83 -14.21 20.01
C SER A 94 -7.71 -13.97 18.76
N LEU A 95 -7.17 -13.45 17.65
CA LEU A 95 -7.93 -13.20 16.41
C LEU A 95 -8.62 -14.45 15.87
N HIS A 96 -8.09 -15.64 16.14
CA HIS A 96 -8.66 -16.90 15.68
C HIS A 96 -10.00 -17.26 16.35
N ASP A 97 -10.27 -16.71 17.56
CA ASP A 97 -11.54 -16.85 18.28
C ASP A 97 -12.46 -15.66 18.04
N ILE A 98 -11.89 -14.45 17.91
CA ILE A 98 -12.65 -13.19 17.74
C ILE A 98 -13.26 -13.08 16.34
N LEU A 99 -12.62 -13.65 15.31
CA LEU A 99 -13.07 -13.54 13.92
C LEU A 99 -13.94 -14.75 13.50
N PRO A 100 -15.24 -14.56 13.23
CA PRO A 100 -16.13 -15.66 12.82
C PRO A 100 -15.85 -16.18 11.40
N SER A 101 -14.98 -15.51 10.64
CA SER A 101 -14.64 -15.84 9.25
C SER A 101 -13.23 -15.34 8.91
N SER A 102 -12.46 -16.11 8.15
CA SER A 102 -11.09 -15.74 7.77
C SER A 102 -11.07 -14.56 6.77
N PRO A 103 -10.43 -13.41 7.10
CA PRO A 103 -10.44 -12.23 6.26
C PRO A 103 -9.70 -12.45 4.93
N SER A 104 -10.07 -11.70 3.89
CA SER A 104 -9.35 -11.68 2.60
C SER A 104 -8.14 -10.74 2.61
N LEU A 105 -8.16 -9.73 3.49
CA LEU A 105 -7.10 -8.75 3.67
C LEU A 105 -6.96 -8.41 5.16
N MET A 106 -5.73 -8.41 5.67
CA MET A 106 -5.33 -7.83 6.94
C MET A 106 -4.49 -6.58 6.69
N VAL A 107 -4.86 -5.47 7.33
CA VAL A 107 -4.16 -4.20 7.25
C VAL A 107 -3.69 -3.79 8.65
N LEU A 108 -2.43 -3.36 8.78
CA LEU A 108 -1.90 -2.72 9.98
C LEU A 108 -1.35 -1.34 9.63
N ASP A 109 -1.91 -0.29 10.22
CA ASP A 109 -1.42 1.08 10.05
C ASP A 109 -0.50 1.49 11.22
N SER A 110 0.49 2.34 10.92
CA SER A 110 1.48 2.88 11.86
C SER A 110 2.23 1.82 12.70
N LEU A 111 2.92 0.87 12.05
CA LEU A 111 3.77 -0.11 12.76
C LEU A 111 4.80 0.56 13.68
N GLU A 112 5.29 1.74 13.32
CA GLU A 112 6.24 2.52 14.12
C GLU A 112 5.70 2.92 15.50
N GLU A 113 4.38 3.12 15.67
CA GLU A 113 3.80 3.53 16.95
C GLU A 113 3.87 2.40 18.00
N TYR A 114 3.84 1.14 17.56
CA TYR A 114 4.02 -0.03 18.43
C TYR A 114 5.48 -0.28 18.81
N LEU A 115 6.42 0.09 17.92
CA LEU A 115 7.85 -0.20 18.08
C LEU A 115 8.63 0.93 18.77
N GLY A 116 8.11 2.16 18.80
CA GLY A 116 8.80 3.33 19.38
C GLY A 116 9.10 3.25 20.88
N SER A 117 8.56 2.26 21.61
CA SER A 117 8.89 1.99 23.02
C SER A 117 9.78 0.75 23.23
N CYS A 118 10.23 0.09 22.16
CA CYS A 118 10.90 -1.21 22.24
C CYS A 118 12.41 -1.13 21.96
N PRO A 119 13.26 -1.69 22.86
CA PRO A 119 14.71 -1.67 22.68
C PRO A 119 15.18 -2.74 21.67
N GLY A 120 15.11 -2.39 20.38
CA GLY A 120 15.94 -3.02 19.34
C GLY A 120 15.21 -3.84 18.25
N PRO A 121 15.95 -4.26 17.20
CA PRO A 121 15.40 -4.83 15.96
C PRO A 121 14.76 -6.21 16.11
N HIS A 122 15.05 -6.94 17.19
CA HIS A 122 14.52 -8.28 17.40
C HIS A 122 13.00 -8.28 17.62
N VAL A 123 12.46 -7.29 18.33
CA VAL A 123 11.00 -7.13 18.53
C VAL A 123 10.31 -6.84 17.20
N ALA A 124 10.91 -5.99 16.37
CA ALA A 124 10.40 -5.66 15.04
C ALA A 124 10.35 -6.89 14.12
N ALA A 125 11.38 -7.74 14.15
CA ALA A 125 11.41 -9.02 13.44
C ALA A 125 10.34 -10.00 13.95
N GLN A 126 10.19 -10.14 15.28
CA GLN A 126 9.18 -11.02 15.89
C GLN A 126 7.76 -10.59 15.52
N LEU A 127 7.46 -9.28 15.56
CA LEU A 127 6.15 -8.75 15.18
C LEU A 127 5.88 -8.94 13.69
N ALA A 128 6.86 -8.69 12.81
CA ALA A 128 6.73 -8.96 11.37
C ALA A 128 6.46 -10.45 11.09
N ALA A 129 7.19 -11.36 11.74
CA ALA A 129 6.97 -12.80 11.62
C ALA A 129 5.57 -13.23 12.11
N LEU A 130 5.10 -12.70 13.24
CA LEU A 130 3.77 -13.00 13.79
C LEU A 130 2.64 -12.49 12.88
N LEU A 131 2.79 -11.30 12.30
CA LEU A 131 1.82 -10.75 11.34
C LEU A 131 1.71 -11.62 10.08
N LEU A 132 2.84 -12.09 9.57
CA LEU A 132 2.89 -13.02 8.43
C LEU A 132 2.27 -14.38 8.76
N ASP A 133 2.62 -14.97 9.91
CA ASP A 133 2.04 -16.24 10.36
C ASP A 133 0.53 -16.15 10.54
N THR A 134 0.06 -15.06 11.16
CA THR A 134 -1.37 -14.76 11.32
C THR A 134 -2.08 -14.64 9.97
N ALA A 135 -1.52 -13.91 9.00
CA ALA A 135 -2.07 -13.80 7.65
C ALA A 135 -2.07 -15.16 6.94
N HIS A 136 -0.99 -15.92 7.04
CA HIS A 136 -0.86 -17.25 6.46
C HIS A 136 -1.88 -18.24 7.04
N HIS A 137 -2.10 -18.24 8.35
CA HIS A 137 -3.13 -19.02 9.04
C HIS A 137 -4.54 -18.72 8.52
N PHE A 138 -4.89 -17.44 8.33
CA PHE A 138 -6.15 -17.05 7.70
C PHE A 138 -6.19 -17.39 6.21
N GLY A 139 -5.06 -17.39 5.53
CA GLY A 139 -4.92 -17.90 4.16
C GLY A 139 -5.24 -19.40 4.05
N GLN A 140 -4.67 -20.23 4.93
CA GLN A 140 -4.91 -21.68 4.94
C GLN A 140 -6.34 -22.08 5.34
N LYS A 141 -6.98 -21.32 6.24
CA LYS A 141 -8.40 -21.52 6.59
C LYS A 141 -9.36 -21.20 5.44
N ARG A 142 -8.91 -20.54 4.38
CA ARG A 142 -9.71 -20.26 3.17
C ARG A 142 -9.56 -21.43 2.20
N SER A 143 -10.67 -21.88 1.62
CA SER A 143 -10.70 -23.01 0.69
C SER A 143 -9.77 -22.79 -0.51
N LEU A 144 -9.19 -23.87 -1.03
CA LEU A 144 -8.21 -23.92 -2.13
C LEU A 144 -8.56 -23.11 -3.40
N GLU A 145 -9.84 -22.80 -3.62
CA GLU A 145 -10.33 -22.01 -4.75
C GLU A 145 -10.32 -20.49 -4.53
N ARG A 146 -10.10 -20.01 -3.30
CA ARG A 146 -10.06 -18.58 -2.95
C ARG A 146 -8.63 -18.12 -2.75
N ALA A 147 -8.33 -16.90 -3.20
CA ALA A 147 -7.08 -16.24 -2.85
C ALA A 147 -6.92 -16.18 -1.31
N GLY A 148 -5.70 -16.41 -0.83
CA GLY A 148 -5.35 -16.36 0.60
C GLY A 148 -5.50 -14.97 1.21
N CYS A 149 -5.29 -14.86 2.52
CA CYS A 149 -5.33 -13.57 3.20
C CYS A 149 -4.12 -12.72 2.80
N GLN A 150 -4.36 -11.54 2.23
CA GLN A 150 -3.32 -10.57 1.91
C GLN A 150 -2.91 -9.79 3.18
N LEU A 151 -1.66 -9.37 3.26
CA LEU A 151 -1.16 -8.52 4.34
C LEU A 151 -0.61 -7.21 3.78
N ILE A 152 -1.09 -6.07 4.30
CA ILE A 152 -0.48 -4.76 4.05
C ILE A 152 -0.16 -4.11 5.40
N VAL A 153 1.09 -3.70 5.60
CA VAL A 153 1.54 -3.02 6.82
C VAL A 153 2.11 -1.66 6.45
N SER A 154 1.73 -0.58 7.13
CA SER A 154 2.35 0.74 6.94
C SER A 154 3.41 1.01 7.99
N MET A 155 4.50 1.67 7.59
CA MET A 155 5.54 2.14 8.49
C MET A 155 6.06 3.52 8.06
N LYS A 156 6.36 4.41 9.01
CA LYS A 156 7.05 5.67 8.73
C LYS A 156 8.50 5.41 8.35
N PHE A 157 9.08 6.23 7.48
CA PHE A 157 10.54 6.30 7.38
C PHE A 157 11.19 6.66 8.73
N PRO A 158 12.30 6.01 9.12
CA PRO A 158 13.15 6.51 10.19
C PRO A 158 13.61 7.93 9.87
N GLY A 159 13.72 8.77 10.90
CA GLY A 159 14.15 10.16 10.74
C GLY A 159 15.65 10.29 10.48
N GLU A 160 16.12 11.51 10.19
CA GLU A 160 17.55 11.80 10.02
C GLU A 160 18.40 11.43 11.24
N ALA A 161 17.79 11.34 12.43
CA ALA A 161 18.41 10.85 13.66
C ALA A 161 18.73 9.33 13.66
N GLY A 162 18.37 8.58 12.61
CA GLY A 162 18.61 7.13 12.51
C GLY A 162 17.70 6.26 13.37
N ASP A 163 16.92 6.85 14.27
CA ASP A 163 15.96 6.14 15.12
C ASP A 163 14.93 5.38 14.27
N GLY A 164 14.78 4.08 14.56
CA GLY A 164 13.95 3.14 13.78
C GLY A 164 14.65 2.43 12.61
N ALA A 165 15.90 2.77 12.25
CA ALA A 165 16.55 2.24 11.05
C ALA A 165 16.86 0.73 11.13
N GLU A 166 17.28 0.23 12.30
CA GLU A 166 17.51 -1.20 12.50
C GLU A 166 16.19 -1.98 12.51
N GLN A 167 15.15 -1.43 13.12
CA GLN A 167 13.80 -1.99 13.13
C GLN A 167 13.25 -2.11 11.71
N LEU A 168 13.33 -1.03 10.90
CA LEU A 168 12.92 -1.06 9.49
C LEU A 168 13.70 -2.12 8.71
N SER A 169 15.04 -2.15 8.86
CA SER A 169 15.91 -3.14 8.20
C SER A 169 15.56 -4.58 8.60
N ALA A 170 15.12 -4.80 9.83
CA ALA A 170 14.65 -6.10 10.31
C ALA A 170 13.30 -6.49 9.68
N ILE A 171 12.37 -5.53 9.57
CA ILE A 171 11.03 -5.73 8.97
C ILE A 171 11.14 -5.99 7.47
N GLN A 172 11.93 -5.20 6.71
CA GLN A 172 12.01 -5.31 5.26
C GLN A 172 12.40 -6.72 4.75
N ARG A 173 13.12 -7.51 5.55
CA ARG A 173 13.47 -8.91 5.23
C ARG A 173 12.24 -9.83 5.11
N TYR A 174 11.14 -9.47 5.77
CA TYR A 174 9.88 -10.21 5.77
C TYR A 174 8.91 -9.74 4.67
N PHE A 175 9.08 -8.51 4.17
CA PHE A 175 8.20 -7.88 3.19
C PHE A 175 8.91 -7.73 1.84
N GLN A 176 8.73 -8.72 0.98
CA GLN A 176 9.30 -8.74 -0.37
C GLN A 176 8.72 -7.63 -1.24
N ALA A 177 7.42 -7.35 -1.14
CA ALA A 177 6.80 -6.23 -1.81
C ALA A 177 6.90 -4.98 -0.93
N GLN A 178 7.38 -3.87 -1.51
CA GLN A 178 7.53 -2.59 -0.81
C GLN A 178 6.95 -1.46 -1.67
N CYS A 179 6.15 -0.59 -1.05
CA CYS A 179 5.60 0.60 -1.68
C CYS A 179 6.09 1.84 -0.93
N TRP A 180 6.73 2.78 -1.63
CA TRP A 180 7.25 4.03 -1.06
C TRP A 180 6.38 5.20 -1.49
N LEU A 181 5.93 5.99 -0.51
CA LEU A 181 5.25 7.26 -0.72
C LEU A 181 6.25 8.41 -0.57
N GLN A 182 6.53 9.10 -1.66
CA GLN A 182 7.37 10.28 -1.71
C GLN A 182 6.49 11.53 -1.82
N LEU A 183 6.82 12.56 -1.03
CA LEU A 183 6.09 13.81 -1.06
C LEU A 183 6.65 14.71 -2.15
N GLU A 184 5.83 15.05 -3.14
CA GLU A 184 6.23 15.99 -4.18
C GLU A 184 6.08 17.42 -3.65
N THR A 185 7.20 18.11 -3.47
CA THR A 185 7.20 19.53 -3.10
C THR A 185 6.81 20.34 -4.33
N GLN A 186 5.56 20.80 -4.40
CA GLN A 186 5.14 21.68 -5.49
C GLN A 186 5.71 23.09 -5.26
N GLU A 187 6.90 23.34 -5.80
CA GLU A 187 7.48 24.68 -5.85
C GLU A 187 6.65 25.60 -6.76
N ASN A 188 5.90 26.51 -6.12
CA ASN A 188 5.07 27.56 -6.73
C ASN A 188 3.98 27.11 -7.72
N ARG A 189 2.72 27.40 -7.36
CA ARG A 189 2.00 28.49 -8.04
C ARG A 189 0.78 28.99 -7.25
N ASN A 190 0.74 30.31 -7.14
CA ASN A 190 -0.39 31.17 -6.79
C ASN A 190 -0.99 31.00 -5.39
N SER A 191 -0.66 32.00 -4.55
CA SER A 191 -1.39 32.36 -3.36
C SER A 191 -2.81 32.86 -3.69
N ASP A 192 -3.76 31.92 -3.75
CA ASP A 192 -5.17 32.20 -3.47
C ASP A 192 -5.62 31.20 -2.40
N GLY A 193 -6.47 31.65 -1.47
CA GLY A 193 -6.72 31.01 -0.16
C GLY A 193 -7.54 29.71 -0.18
N GLN A 194 -7.34 28.84 -1.16
CA GLN A 194 -8.04 27.57 -1.33
C GLN A 194 -7.04 26.42 -1.21
N GLY A 195 -7.33 25.45 -0.33
CA GLY A 195 -6.34 24.46 0.12
C GLY A 195 -5.55 23.80 -1.01
N VAL A 196 -4.23 23.77 -0.88
CA VAL A 196 -3.35 23.15 -1.89
C VAL A 196 -3.59 21.64 -1.91
N ALA A 197 -3.94 21.10 -3.08
CA ALA A 197 -4.07 19.65 -3.26
C ALA A 197 -2.70 18.98 -3.05
N LYS A 198 -2.67 17.95 -2.21
CA LYS A 198 -1.41 17.31 -1.82
C LYS A 198 -1.05 16.22 -2.83
N LEU A 199 0.11 16.37 -3.48
CA LEU A 199 0.64 15.44 -4.46
C LEU A 199 1.65 14.48 -3.80
N VAL A 200 1.48 13.18 -4.04
CA VAL A 200 2.34 12.12 -3.48
C VAL A 200 2.62 11.12 -4.59
N ARG A 201 3.89 10.81 -4.84
CA ARG A 201 4.30 9.75 -5.76
C ARG A 201 4.38 8.44 -4.99
N ALA A 202 3.74 7.40 -5.51
CA ALA A 202 3.80 6.05 -4.99
C ALA A 202 4.63 5.18 -5.94
N HIS A 203 5.68 4.55 -5.43
CA HIS A 203 6.52 3.59 -6.16
C HIS A 203 6.32 2.21 -5.53
N LEU A 204 6.01 1.17 -6.30
CA LEU A 204 5.90 -0.22 -5.84
C LEU A 204 6.98 -1.06 -6.50
N SER A 205 7.79 -1.72 -5.69
CA SER A 205 8.71 -2.78 -6.15
C SER A 205 8.28 -4.12 -5.59
N GLN A 206 8.29 -5.15 -6.44
CA GLN A 206 8.02 -6.54 -6.06
C GLN A 206 8.96 -7.47 -6.86
N PRO A 207 9.53 -8.53 -6.26
CA PRO A 207 10.39 -9.45 -6.99
C PRO A 207 9.68 -10.13 -8.17
N GLY A 208 10.30 -10.08 -9.34
CA GLY A 208 9.79 -10.72 -10.55
C GLY A 208 8.80 -9.88 -11.38
N THR A 209 8.55 -8.62 -11.01
CA THR A 209 7.79 -7.65 -11.81
C THR A 209 8.59 -6.37 -12.00
N GLU A 210 8.30 -5.62 -13.07
CA GLU A 210 8.80 -4.26 -13.21
C GLU A 210 8.23 -3.34 -12.10
N ASP A 211 9.03 -2.37 -11.67
CA ASP A 211 8.62 -1.38 -10.69
C ASP A 211 7.50 -0.49 -11.26
N GLN A 212 6.46 -0.27 -10.46
CA GLN A 212 5.25 0.44 -10.88
C GLN A 212 5.10 1.77 -10.13
N GLU A 213 4.66 2.81 -10.82
CA GLU A 213 4.51 4.14 -10.25
C GLU A 213 3.12 4.75 -10.45
N TRP A 214 2.62 5.44 -9.44
CA TRP A 214 1.37 6.22 -9.49
C TRP A 214 1.53 7.59 -8.84
N MET A 215 0.82 8.57 -9.38
CA MET A 215 0.54 9.83 -8.68
C MET A 215 -0.74 9.69 -7.87
N LEU A 216 -0.65 10.02 -6.59
CA LEU A 216 -1.76 10.16 -5.66
C LEU A 216 -2.03 11.65 -5.45
N ILE A 217 -3.25 12.08 -5.73
CA ILE A 217 -3.71 13.46 -5.51
C ILE A 217 -4.73 13.42 -4.39
N PHE A 218 -4.43 14.08 -3.27
CA PHE A 218 -5.38 14.29 -2.17
C PHE A 218 -5.97 15.69 -2.29
N GLU A 219 -7.23 15.79 -2.73
CA GLU A 219 -7.91 17.07 -2.87
C GLU A 219 -8.43 17.59 -1.51
N PRO A 220 -8.62 18.92 -1.36
CA PRO A 220 -9.16 19.51 -0.13
C PRO A 220 -10.56 19.03 0.27
N ARG A 221 -11.29 18.40 -0.66
CA ARG A 221 -12.61 17.79 -0.47
C ARG A 221 -12.53 16.31 -0.06
N GLU A 222 -11.35 15.85 0.36
CA GLU A 222 -11.05 14.47 0.79
C GLU A 222 -11.22 13.38 -0.28
N GLU A 223 -11.41 13.78 -1.55
CA GLU A 223 -11.34 12.85 -2.68
C GLU A 223 -9.88 12.55 -3.01
N MET A 224 -9.53 11.26 -3.11
CA MET A 224 -8.19 10.80 -3.44
C MET A 224 -8.18 10.20 -4.84
N LYS A 225 -7.47 10.82 -5.78
CA LYS A 225 -7.29 10.33 -7.15
C LYS A 225 -5.98 9.58 -7.28
N ILE A 226 -5.99 8.50 -8.08
CA ILE A 226 -4.82 7.67 -8.38
C ILE A 226 -4.72 7.59 -9.90
N SER A 227 -3.57 7.98 -10.45
CA SER A 227 -3.26 7.88 -11.87
C SER A 227 -1.86 7.27 -12.04
N PRO A 228 -1.66 6.31 -12.96
CA PRO A 228 -0.32 5.79 -13.23
C PRO A 228 0.61 6.91 -13.72
N VAL A 229 1.88 6.87 -13.32
CA VAL A 229 2.90 7.71 -13.94
C VAL A 229 3.16 7.16 -15.35
N PRO A 230 3.15 7.99 -16.41
CA PRO A 230 3.56 7.54 -17.73
C PRO A 230 5.02 7.09 -17.67
N CYS A 231 5.27 5.81 -17.93
CA CYS A 231 6.64 5.31 -18.09
C CYS A 231 7.33 6.14 -19.18
N LYS A 232 8.52 6.67 -18.89
CA LYS A 232 9.34 7.31 -19.92
C LYS A 232 9.66 6.25 -20.97
N SER A 233 9.05 6.34 -22.14
CA SER A 233 9.51 5.57 -23.28
C SER A 233 10.92 6.04 -23.63
N ASP A 234 11.86 5.10 -23.68
CA ASP A 234 13.20 5.34 -24.23
C ASP A 234 13.09 5.67 -25.72
N SER A 235 12.82 6.95 -25.98
CA SER A 235 12.78 7.54 -27.31
C SER A 235 14.22 7.78 -27.77
N GLY A 236 14.95 6.68 -27.94
CA GLY A 236 16.23 6.57 -28.64
C GLY A 236 16.05 6.99 -30.10
N THR A 237 15.94 8.30 -30.32
CA THR A 237 15.60 8.89 -31.60
C THR A 237 16.85 9.45 -32.25
N SER A 238 17.73 8.56 -32.70
CA SER A 238 18.79 8.91 -33.65
C SER A 238 18.18 9.19 -35.03
N SER A 239 17.57 10.36 -35.19
CA SER A 239 17.03 10.83 -36.48
C SER A 239 18.05 11.74 -37.17
N GLY A 240 18.69 11.23 -38.22
CA GLY A 240 19.84 11.86 -38.88
C GLY A 240 19.91 11.66 -40.39
N SER A 241 18.90 12.15 -41.11
CA SER A 241 18.90 12.46 -42.55
C SER A 241 18.76 11.34 -43.62
N ASN A 242 17.99 11.70 -44.65
CA ASN A 242 17.86 11.12 -46.00
C ASN A 242 18.99 11.72 -46.92
N LYS A 243 19.30 11.34 -48.17
CA LYS A 243 18.91 10.33 -49.21
C LYS A 243 19.89 10.53 -50.43
N PRO A 244 19.74 9.91 -51.63
CA PRO A 244 19.25 8.59 -52.06
C PRO A 244 20.36 7.86 -52.92
N PRO A 245 20.15 7.29 -54.16
CA PRO A 245 20.39 5.86 -54.39
C PRO A 245 21.44 5.51 -55.49
N ALA A 246 21.98 4.29 -55.48
CA ALA A 246 22.62 3.70 -56.67
C ALA A 246 22.72 2.17 -56.65
N ALA A 247 22.43 1.58 -57.82
CA ALA A 247 22.94 0.34 -58.40
C ALA A 247 22.75 -1.03 -57.70
N GLU A 248 22.33 -1.98 -58.54
CA GLU A 248 22.41 -3.43 -58.36
C GLU A 248 23.84 -3.91 -58.13
N VAL A 249 24.03 -5.05 -57.44
CA VAL A 249 24.74 -6.23 -57.98
C VAL A 249 24.19 -7.47 -57.25
N HIS A 250 23.72 -8.47 -58.02
CA HIS A 250 23.48 -9.83 -57.51
C HIS A 250 24.79 -10.45 -57.02
N HIS A 251 24.81 -11.16 -55.89
CA HIS A 251 25.51 -12.46 -55.85
C HIS A 251 24.98 -13.39 -54.75
N THR A 252 24.53 -14.56 -55.19
CA THR A 252 24.26 -15.75 -54.39
C THR A 252 25.56 -16.33 -53.82
N LEU A 253 25.48 -17.05 -52.69
CA LEU A 253 26.19 -18.29 -52.27
C LEU A 253 26.26 -18.31 -50.71
N PHE A 254 25.59 -19.21 -49.98
CA PHE A 254 25.77 -20.67 -49.78
C PHE A 254 26.97 -21.09 -48.90
N TRP A 255 26.71 -22.13 -48.08
CA TRP A 255 27.64 -22.99 -47.29
C TRP A 255 28.25 -22.41 -45.99
N THR A 256 28.60 -23.21 -44.96
CA THR A 256 27.97 -24.41 -44.31
C THR A 256 28.76 -24.75 -43.03
N SER A 257 28.12 -25.51 -42.13
CA SER A 257 28.71 -26.33 -41.05
C SER A 257 30.06 -27.04 -41.36
N SER A 258 30.98 -27.02 -40.38
CA SER A 258 31.73 -28.17 -39.79
C SER A 258 32.55 -27.62 -38.60
N GLY A 259 32.74 -28.31 -37.46
CA GLY A 259 33.39 -29.61 -37.27
C GLY A 259 34.91 -29.38 -37.15
N PRO A 260 35.58 -29.75 -36.03
CA PRO A 260 35.57 -31.13 -35.50
C PRO A 260 35.00 -31.30 -34.08
#